data_AF-A0A936Z0J6-F1
#
_entry.id   AF-A0A936Z0J6-F1
#
_cell.length_a   1.000
_cell.length_b   1.000
_cell.length_c   1.000
_cell.angle_alpha   90.00
_cell.angle_beta   90.00
_cell.angle_gamma   90.00
#
_symmetry.space_group_name_H-M   'P 1'
#
loop_
_entity.id
_entity.type
_entity.pdbx_description
1 polymer ?
#
loop_
_entity_poly.entity_id
_entity_poly.type
_entity_poly.pdbx_seq_one_letter_code
_entity_poly.pdbx_strand_id
1 'polypeptide(L)'
;MARTAFLPFPLSGAGASNVIYLGAALCRRKFELFYPDGFEDETYLVAERSHKERAHLEWEAELGPASFRKLLARGEFRAVADAAVRIESRANLLFSFERMALRDAVKSPAGARLFATELYAWLYGHGSPQRRFNDWLEALRDLPQRKSRLLTWPVATVFGFIARPDRHLFFKPRATRKAAHLYGYALDYDTQPAWSRYQDLLTFAAVLRRDLDRKPGFKARDMIDLQSFMWVQGAPEYEP
;
A
#
# COMPACT_ATOMS: atom_id res chain seq x y z
N MET A 1 10.43 9.46 -15.73
CA MET A 1 11.26 9.72 -14.53
C MET A 1 10.41 9.43 -13.30
N ALA A 2 10.71 8.36 -12.56
CA ALA A 2 10.02 8.06 -11.31
C ALA A 2 10.22 9.24 -10.35
N ARG A 3 9.12 9.88 -9.93
CA ARG A 3 9.18 10.89 -8.88
C ARG A 3 9.56 10.19 -7.59
N THR A 4 10.66 10.62 -6.98
CA THR A 4 11.07 10.15 -5.64
C THR A 4 9.89 10.29 -4.69
N ALA A 5 9.58 9.23 -3.95
CA ALA A 5 8.46 9.21 -3.02
C ALA A 5 8.51 10.42 -2.07
N PHE A 6 7.47 11.25 -2.08
CA PHE A 6 7.38 12.43 -1.21
C PHE A 6 6.70 12.01 0.09
N LEU A 7 7.47 11.93 1.17
CA LEU A 7 6.99 11.61 2.51
C LEU A 7 6.92 12.91 3.32
N PRO A 8 5.73 13.52 3.50
CA PRO A 8 5.61 14.80 4.21
C PRO A 8 5.55 14.64 5.73
N PHE A 9 5.79 13.44 6.28
CA PHE A 9 5.58 13.18 7.70
C PHE A 9 6.85 13.44 8.52
N PRO A 10 6.74 14.20 9.62
CA PRO A 10 7.89 14.54 10.45
C PRO A 10 8.43 13.28 11.12
N LEU A 11 9.77 13.20 11.21
CA LEU A 11 10.53 12.13 11.89
C LEU A 11 10.38 12.16 13.42
N SER A 12 9.36 12.84 13.95
CA SER A 12 9.15 13.06 15.37
C SER A 12 7.98 12.21 15.87
N GLY A 13 8.33 11.14 16.58
CA GLY A 13 7.44 10.24 17.31
C GLY A 13 8.30 9.27 18.14
N ALA A 14 7.77 8.75 19.25
CA ALA A 14 8.53 7.91 20.18
C ALA A 14 9.16 6.65 19.55
N GLY A 15 8.69 6.21 18.37
CA GLY A 15 9.26 5.10 17.60
C GLY A 15 10.49 5.45 16.74
N ALA A 16 10.73 6.73 16.44
CA ALA A 16 11.83 7.14 15.53
C ALA A 16 13.21 7.16 16.20
N SER A 17 13.27 7.17 17.54
CA SER A 17 14.51 7.25 18.33
C SER A 17 15.11 5.89 18.72
N ASN A 18 14.39 4.79 18.47
CA ASN A 18 14.76 3.45 18.96
C ASN A 18 14.85 2.40 17.85
N VAL A 19 15.48 2.71 16.71
CA VAL A 19 15.89 1.62 15.80
C VAL A 19 17.03 0.87 16.48
N ILE A 20 16.77 -0.37 16.88
CA ILE A 20 17.82 -1.27 17.35
C ILE A 20 18.73 -1.56 16.15
N TYR A 21 19.93 -0.97 16.12
CA TYR A 21 20.87 -1.09 15.00
C TYR A 21 21.13 -2.55 14.58
N LEU A 22 21.06 -3.48 15.53
CA LEU A 22 21.16 -4.92 15.27
C LEU A 22 19.98 -5.45 14.43
N GLY A 23 18.74 -5.08 14.75
CA GLY A 23 17.54 -5.53 14.03
C GLY A 23 17.55 -5.06 12.56
N ALA A 24 17.87 -3.78 12.35
CA ALA A 24 18.00 -3.23 11.00
C ALA A 24 19.09 -3.94 10.18
N ALA A 25 20.24 -4.24 10.79
CA ALA A 25 21.32 -4.98 10.13
C ALA A 25 20.92 -6.43 9.78
N LEU A 26 20.22 -7.12 10.68
CA LEU A 26 19.74 -8.48 10.45
C LEU A 26 18.68 -8.52 9.33
N CYS A 27 17.76 -7.56 9.30
CA CYS A 27 16.75 -7.48 8.23
C CYS A 27 17.40 -7.25 6.85
N ARG A 28 18.42 -6.38 6.75
CA ARG A 28 19.18 -6.20 5.51
C ARG A 28 19.89 -7.49 5.11
N ARG A 29 20.59 -8.14 6.03
CA ARG A 29 21.28 -9.41 5.77
C ARG A 29 20.31 -10.50 5.30
N LYS A 30 19.12 -10.58 5.91
CA LYS A 30 18.07 -11.50 5.48
C LYS A 30 17.62 -11.18 4.06
N PHE A 31 17.42 -9.90 3.72
CA PHE A 31 17.05 -9.50 2.36
C PHE A 31 18.15 -9.89 1.35
N GLU A 32 19.42 -9.62 1.67
CA GLU A 32 20.58 -9.99 0.83
C GLU A 32 20.74 -11.50 0.63
N LEU A 33 20.30 -12.32 1.59
CA LEU A 33 20.33 -13.79 1.46
C LEU A 33 19.45 -14.27 0.31
N PHE A 34 18.31 -13.62 0.09
CA PHE A 34 17.41 -13.92 -1.02
C PHE A 34 17.74 -13.13 -2.29
N TYR A 35 18.24 -11.90 -2.13
CA TYR A 35 18.50 -10.94 -3.21
C TYR A 35 19.86 -10.25 -3.01
N PRO A 36 20.97 -10.88 -3.45
CA PRO A 36 22.32 -10.36 -3.25
C PRO A 36 22.54 -8.91 -3.74
N ASP A 37 21.90 -8.51 -4.84
CA ASP A 37 22.00 -7.16 -5.41
C ASP A 37 20.91 -6.19 -4.89
N GLY A 38 20.22 -6.56 -3.81
CA GLY A 38 19.20 -5.73 -3.18
C GLY A 38 18.00 -5.47 -4.09
N PHE A 39 17.62 -4.21 -4.28
CA PHE A 39 16.48 -3.82 -5.12
C PHE A 39 16.78 -3.85 -6.62
N GLU A 40 18.05 -4.04 -6.99
CA GLU A 40 18.50 -4.17 -8.39
C GLU A 40 18.58 -5.64 -8.82
N ASP A 41 18.47 -6.58 -7.88
CA ASP A 41 18.51 -8.02 -8.13
C ASP A 41 17.39 -8.48 -9.10
N GLU A 42 17.77 -9.22 -10.15
CA GLU A 42 16.82 -9.66 -11.18
C GLU A 42 15.72 -10.55 -10.62
N THR A 43 16.05 -11.41 -9.65
CA THR A 43 15.08 -12.30 -8.98
C THR A 43 14.10 -11.48 -8.15
N TYR A 44 14.59 -10.47 -7.44
CA TYR A 44 13.73 -9.52 -6.72
C TYR A 44 12.77 -8.79 -7.67
N LEU A 45 13.29 -8.28 -8.80
CA LEU A 45 12.49 -7.55 -9.76
C LEU A 45 11.35 -8.41 -10.29
N VAL A 46 11.60 -9.69 -10.61
CA VAL A 46 10.59 -10.61 -11.12
C VAL A 46 9.62 -11.05 -10.01
N ALA A 47 10.13 -11.50 -8.87
CA ALA A 47 9.32 -12.11 -7.81
C ALA A 47 8.45 -11.07 -7.10
N GLU A 48 9.03 -9.93 -6.71
CA GLU A 48 8.39 -9.01 -5.77
C GLU A 48 7.91 -7.71 -6.40
N ARG A 49 8.58 -7.20 -7.43
CA ARG A 49 8.29 -5.86 -7.97
C ARG A 49 7.42 -5.84 -9.23
N SER A 50 7.73 -6.68 -10.22
CA SER A 50 7.20 -6.55 -11.59
C SER A 50 5.68 -6.56 -11.68
N HIS A 51 5.01 -7.39 -10.87
CA HIS A 51 3.55 -7.47 -10.87
C HIS A 51 2.90 -6.24 -10.22
N LYS A 52 3.50 -5.68 -9.15
CA LYS A 52 3.05 -4.45 -8.48
C LYS A 52 3.25 -3.22 -9.38
N GLU A 53 4.40 -3.13 -10.04
CA GLU A 53 4.72 -2.05 -10.97
C GLU A 53 3.82 -2.08 -12.21
N ARG A 54 3.56 -3.27 -12.78
CA ARG A 54 2.60 -3.42 -13.88
C ARG A 54 1.20 -2.94 -13.52
N ALA A 55 0.73 -3.27 -12.31
CA ALA A 55 -0.56 -2.78 -11.83
C ALA A 55 -0.59 -1.26 -11.70
N HIS A 56 0.50 -0.64 -11.23
CA HIS A 56 0.64 0.82 -11.21
C HIS A 56 0.62 1.45 -12.62
N LEU A 57 1.32 0.84 -13.59
CA LEU A 57 1.33 1.32 -14.97
C LEU A 57 -0.03 1.18 -15.65
N GLU A 58 -0.74 0.06 -15.43
CA GLU A 58 -2.13 -0.12 -15.89
C GLU A 58 -3.05 0.92 -15.23
N TRP A 59 -2.84 1.20 -13.93
CA TRP A 59 -3.58 2.25 -13.24
C TRP A 59 -3.36 3.62 -13.85
N GLU A 60 -2.12 4.05 -14.10
CA GLU A 60 -1.85 5.35 -14.71
C GLU A 60 -2.45 5.46 -16.12
N ALA A 61 -2.42 4.38 -16.90
CA ALA A 61 -2.99 4.35 -18.24
C ALA A 61 -4.52 4.49 -18.25
N GLU A 62 -5.22 3.76 -17.38
CA GLU A 62 -6.68 3.67 -17.41
C GLU A 62 -7.37 4.61 -16.40
N LEU A 63 -6.80 4.71 -15.21
CA LEU A 63 -7.32 5.41 -14.03
C LEU A 63 -6.38 6.50 -13.51
N GLY A 64 -5.46 6.99 -14.35
CA GLY A 64 -4.67 8.17 -14.05
C GLY A 64 -5.55 9.39 -13.73
N PRO A 65 -5.03 10.42 -13.03
CA PRO A 65 -5.84 11.48 -12.44
C PRO A 65 -6.75 12.23 -13.42
N ALA A 66 -6.30 12.42 -14.66
CA ALA A 66 -7.08 13.07 -15.72
C ALA A 66 -8.17 12.15 -16.28
N SER A 67 -7.84 10.89 -16.59
CA SER A 67 -8.79 9.88 -17.10
C SER A 67 -9.86 9.56 -16.06
N PHE A 68 -9.47 9.34 -14.82
CA PHE A 68 -10.39 9.10 -13.71
C PHE A 68 -11.36 10.27 -13.54
N ARG A 69 -10.87 11.53 -13.53
CA ARG A 69 -11.75 12.71 -13.45
C ARG A 69 -12.77 12.78 -14.59
N LYS A 70 -12.35 12.45 -15.82
CA LYS A 70 -13.25 12.42 -16.99
C LYS A 70 -14.34 11.36 -16.84
N LEU A 71 -14.01 10.16 -16.37
CA LEU A 71 -14.97 9.10 -16.13
C LEU A 71 -16.01 9.51 -15.06
N LEU A 72 -15.56 10.13 -13.96
CA LEU A 72 -16.47 10.66 -12.94
C LEU A 72 -17.40 11.74 -13.49
N ALA A 73 -16.89 12.68 -14.28
CA ALA A 73 -17.69 13.74 -14.89
C ALA A 73 -18.77 13.21 -15.85
N ARG A 74 -18.51 12.06 -16.49
CA ARG A 74 -19.47 11.36 -17.38
C ARG A 74 -20.43 10.43 -16.63
N GLY A 75 -20.28 10.27 -15.32
CA GLY A 75 -21.06 9.31 -14.53
C GLY A 75 -20.70 7.85 -14.80
N GLU A 76 -19.54 7.57 -15.40
CA GLU A 76 -19.06 6.22 -15.74
C GLU A 76 -18.45 5.50 -14.50
N PHE A 77 -19.15 5.55 -13.36
CA PHE A 77 -18.68 5.01 -12.09
C PHE A 77 -18.43 3.50 -12.15
N ARG A 78 -19.24 2.78 -12.91
CA ARG A 78 -19.10 1.34 -13.10
C ARG A 78 -17.80 0.99 -13.82
N ALA A 79 -17.42 1.75 -14.83
CA ALA A 79 -16.17 1.56 -15.56
C ALA A 79 -14.96 1.77 -14.65
N VAL A 80 -14.98 2.79 -13.79
CA VAL A 80 -13.95 3.03 -12.77
C VAL A 80 -13.83 1.84 -11.83
N ALA A 81 -14.96 1.40 -11.25
CA ALA A 81 -14.96 0.30 -10.29
C ALA A 81 -14.46 -1.01 -10.92
N ASP A 82 -14.92 -1.33 -12.13
CA ASP A 82 -14.51 -2.55 -12.85
C ASP A 82 -13.03 -2.52 -13.23
N ALA A 83 -12.50 -1.36 -13.67
CA ALA A 83 -11.08 -1.19 -13.94
C ALA A 83 -10.23 -1.36 -12.65
N ALA A 84 -10.62 -0.70 -11.56
CA ALA A 84 -9.90 -0.78 -10.29
C ALA A 84 -9.85 -2.21 -9.74
N VAL A 85 -10.99 -2.92 -9.74
CA VAL A 85 -11.08 -4.33 -9.29
C VAL A 85 -10.26 -5.25 -10.21
N ARG A 86 -10.28 -5.02 -11.52
CA ARG A 86 -9.48 -5.82 -12.47
C ARG A 86 -7.98 -5.63 -12.25
N ILE A 87 -7.53 -4.39 -12.12
CA ILE A 87 -6.10 -4.06 -11.90
C ILE A 87 -5.63 -4.68 -10.58
N GLU A 88 -6.40 -4.51 -9.50
CA GLU A 88 -6.09 -5.14 -8.20
C GLU A 88 -5.99 -6.66 -8.34
N SER A 89 -6.96 -7.30 -9.01
CA SER A 89 -6.99 -8.76 -9.14
C SER A 89 -5.79 -9.31 -9.92
N ARG A 90 -5.19 -8.54 -10.83
CA ARG A 90 -3.96 -8.92 -11.56
C ARG A 90 -2.71 -8.72 -10.72
N ALA A 91 -2.71 -7.72 -9.83
CA ALA A 91 -1.63 -7.50 -8.87
C ALA A 91 -1.55 -8.61 -7.81
N ASN A 92 -2.64 -9.36 -7.61
CA ASN A 92 -2.75 -10.47 -6.65
C ASN A 92 -2.39 -10.06 -5.20
N LEU A 93 -2.72 -8.83 -4.83
CA LEU A 93 -2.40 -8.27 -3.52
C LEU A 93 -3.44 -8.62 -2.45
N LEU A 94 -4.73 -8.60 -2.78
CA LEU A 94 -5.79 -8.96 -1.81
C LEU A 94 -5.98 -10.49 -1.70
N PHE A 95 -6.34 -10.93 -0.49
CA PHE A 95 -6.79 -12.31 -0.31
C PHE A 95 -8.11 -12.57 -1.05
N SER A 96 -8.38 -13.84 -1.36
CA SER A 96 -9.58 -14.24 -2.12
C SER A 96 -10.88 -13.70 -1.53
N PHE A 97 -11.05 -13.77 -0.21
CA PHE A 97 -12.25 -13.28 0.47
C PHE A 97 -12.39 -11.74 0.43
N GLU A 98 -11.29 -11.00 0.51
CA GLU A 98 -11.28 -9.52 0.42
C GLU A 98 -11.66 -9.08 -0.99
N ARG A 99 -11.10 -9.73 -1.99
CA ARG A 99 -11.40 -9.50 -3.41
C ARG A 99 -12.85 -9.83 -3.75
N MET A 100 -13.40 -10.91 -3.20
CA MET A 100 -14.83 -11.23 -3.34
C MET A 100 -15.71 -10.17 -2.70
N ALA A 101 -15.39 -9.73 -1.47
CA ALA A 101 -16.14 -8.70 -0.77
C ALA A 101 -16.16 -7.38 -1.55
N LEU A 102 -14.99 -6.97 -2.07
CA LEU A 102 -14.83 -5.78 -2.88
C LEU A 102 -15.65 -5.85 -4.18
N ARG A 103 -15.58 -6.97 -4.90
CA ARG A 103 -16.36 -7.18 -6.14
C ARG A 103 -17.87 -7.10 -5.87
N ASP A 104 -18.33 -7.72 -4.79
CA ASP A 104 -19.74 -7.70 -4.41
C ASP A 104 -20.21 -6.30 -3.99
N ALA A 105 -19.38 -5.56 -3.25
CA ALA A 105 -19.67 -4.20 -2.80
C ALA A 105 -19.91 -3.22 -3.95
N VAL A 106 -19.08 -3.28 -4.99
CA VAL A 106 -19.16 -2.37 -6.14
C VAL A 106 -20.13 -2.84 -7.24
N LYS A 107 -20.82 -3.97 -7.04
CA LYS A 107 -21.74 -4.55 -8.04
C LYS A 107 -22.96 -3.68 -8.31
N SER A 108 -23.46 -2.99 -7.28
CA SER A 108 -24.62 -2.10 -7.43
C SER A 108 -24.20 -0.74 -8.03
N PRO A 109 -25.08 -0.07 -8.79
CA PRO A 109 -24.80 1.28 -9.30
C PRO A 109 -24.46 2.28 -8.18
N ALA A 110 -25.17 2.22 -7.06
CA ALA A 110 -24.91 3.06 -5.89
C ALA A 110 -23.53 2.77 -5.27
N GLY A 111 -23.19 1.48 -5.09
CA GLY A 111 -21.88 1.08 -4.57
C GLY A 111 -20.73 1.48 -5.50
N ALA A 112 -20.87 1.28 -6.81
CA ALA A 112 -19.88 1.72 -7.79
C ALA A 112 -19.67 3.24 -7.74
N ARG A 113 -20.75 4.02 -7.63
CA ARG A 113 -20.70 5.49 -7.52
C ARG A 113 -19.99 5.94 -6.25
N LEU A 114 -20.36 5.40 -5.09
CA LEU A 114 -19.73 5.72 -3.81
C LEU A 114 -18.23 5.37 -3.86
N PHE A 115 -17.91 4.14 -4.26
CA PHE A 115 -16.53 3.67 -4.39
C PHE A 115 -15.69 4.57 -5.30
N ALA A 116 -16.16 4.84 -6.52
CA ALA A 116 -15.41 5.63 -7.50
C ALA A 116 -15.17 7.07 -7.05
N THR A 117 -16.18 7.69 -6.43
CA THR A 117 -16.11 9.09 -5.98
C THR A 117 -15.13 9.24 -4.81
N GLU A 118 -15.30 8.41 -3.79
CA GLU A 118 -14.49 8.48 -2.56
C GLU A 118 -13.05 8.00 -2.79
N LEU A 119 -12.86 7.03 -3.69
CA LEU A 119 -11.53 6.61 -4.09
C LEU A 119 -10.77 7.73 -4.82
N TYR A 120 -11.44 8.48 -5.71
CA TYR A 120 -10.81 9.64 -6.35
C TYR A 120 -10.45 10.72 -5.33
N ALA A 121 -11.37 11.01 -4.41
CA ALA A 121 -11.15 11.97 -3.33
C ALA A 121 -9.94 11.58 -2.48
N TRP A 122 -9.82 10.30 -2.10
CA TRP A 122 -8.66 9.76 -1.38
C TRP A 122 -7.34 9.99 -2.12
N LEU A 123 -7.29 9.58 -3.39
CA LEU A 123 -6.05 9.55 -4.18
C LEU A 123 -5.62 10.95 -4.65
N TYR A 124 -6.57 11.75 -5.12
CA TYR A 124 -6.30 12.98 -5.88
C TYR A 124 -7.06 14.21 -5.37
N GLY A 125 -7.92 14.05 -4.36
CA GLY A 125 -8.68 15.16 -3.77
C GLY A 125 -7.81 16.16 -2.99
N HIS A 126 -8.40 17.29 -2.66
CA HIS A 126 -7.76 18.36 -1.88
C HIS A 126 -7.98 18.15 -0.37
N GLY A 127 -7.23 18.86 0.46
CA GLY A 127 -7.33 18.79 1.92
C GLY A 127 -6.30 17.87 2.57
N SER A 128 -6.42 17.68 3.88
CA SER A 128 -5.46 16.90 4.65
C SER A 128 -5.54 15.40 4.30
N PRO A 129 -4.41 14.69 4.26
CA PRO A 129 -4.41 13.23 4.09
C PRO A 129 -5.30 12.51 5.11
N GLN A 130 -5.36 13.00 6.35
CA GLN A 130 -6.21 12.47 7.40
C GLN A 130 -7.70 12.50 7.05
N ARG A 131 -8.21 13.67 6.63
CA ARG A 131 -9.62 13.82 6.25
C ARG A 131 -9.94 12.89 5.09
N ARG A 132 -9.15 12.94 4.01
CA ARG A 132 -9.37 12.12 2.81
C ARG A 132 -9.34 10.62 3.11
N PHE A 133 -8.47 10.17 4.03
CA PHE A 133 -8.43 8.77 4.44
C PHE A 133 -9.65 8.40 5.28
N ASN A 134 -10.06 9.25 6.23
CA ASN A 134 -11.24 8.99 7.04
C ASN A 134 -12.52 8.91 6.20
N ASP A 135 -12.71 9.84 5.27
CA ASP A 135 -13.83 9.84 4.32
C ASP A 135 -13.83 8.53 3.50
N TRP A 136 -12.65 8.08 3.06
CA TRP A 136 -12.48 6.78 2.39
C TRP A 136 -12.84 5.58 3.28
N LEU A 137 -12.44 5.60 4.55
CA LEU A 137 -12.81 4.54 5.49
C LEU A 137 -14.31 4.50 5.75
N GLU A 138 -14.98 5.66 5.83
CA GLU A 138 -16.43 5.77 5.95
C GLU A 138 -17.12 5.18 4.71
N ALA A 139 -16.66 5.56 3.51
CA ALA A 139 -17.15 4.98 2.26
C ALA A 139 -17.06 3.45 2.23
N LEU A 140 -15.93 2.88 2.67
CA LEU A 140 -15.74 1.44 2.76
C LEU A 140 -16.66 0.76 3.79
N ARG A 141 -17.10 1.47 4.84
CA ARG A 141 -18.09 0.94 5.80
C ARG A 141 -19.48 0.91 5.19
N ASP A 142 -19.84 1.96 4.46
CA ASP A 142 -21.18 2.16 3.89
C ASP A 142 -21.44 1.32 2.65
N LEU A 143 -20.38 0.86 1.97
CA LEU A 143 -20.50 -0.08 0.87
C LEU A 143 -21.20 -1.39 1.29
N PRO A 144 -21.98 -2.04 0.40
CA PRO A 144 -22.68 -3.26 0.74
C PRO A 144 -21.75 -4.40 1.20
N GLN A 145 -21.94 -4.90 2.42
CA GLN A 145 -21.15 -6.01 3.00
C GLN A 145 -22.04 -7.24 3.20
N ARG A 146 -22.10 -8.14 2.20
CA ARG A 146 -23.00 -9.30 2.24
C ARG A 146 -22.47 -10.48 3.06
N LYS A 147 -21.28 -10.97 2.71
CA LYS A 147 -20.72 -12.22 3.23
C LYS A 147 -19.47 -12.03 4.09
N SER A 148 -18.69 -11.01 3.77
CA SER A 148 -17.37 -10.77 4.36
C SER A 148 -17.22 -9.28 4.64
N ARG A 149 -16.51 -8.95 5.72
CA ARG A 149 -16.17 -7.56 6.08
C ARG A 149 -15.30 -6.95 4.99
N LEU A 150 -15.75 -5.84 4.40
CA LEU A 150 -14.98 -5.11 3.38
C LEU A 150 -13.91 -4.22 4.00
N LEU A 151 -14.23 -3.58 5.13
CA LEU A 151 -13.31 -2.69 5.82
C LEU A 151 -12.21 -3.51 6.53
N THR A 152 -11.15 -3.80 5.78
CA THR A 152 -9.88 -4.39 6.25
C THR A 152 -8.71 -3.49 5.88
N TRP A 153 -7.58 -3.64 6.57
CA TRP A 153 -6.35 -2.90 6.25
C TRP A 153 -5.86 -3.08 4.81
N PRO A 154 -5.84 -4.31 4.25
CA PRO A 154 -5.48 -4.49 2.85
C PRO A 154 -6.41 -3.72 1.90
N VAL A 155 -7.73 -3.81 2.06
CA VAL A 155 -8.67 -3.09 1.17
C VAL A 155 -8.53 -1.58 1.31
N ALA A 156 -8.36 -1.07 2.53
CA ALA A 156 -8.19 0.35 2.79
C ALA A 156 -6.93 0.95 2.14
N THR A 157 -5.87 0.14 1.93
CA THR A 157 -4.55 0.63 1.51
C THR A 157 -4.12 0.19 0.11
N VAL A 158 -4.74 -0.84 -0.47
CA VAL A 158 -4.32 -1.42 -1.76
C VAL A 158 -4.40 -0.43 -2.92
N PHE A 159 -5.48 0.33 -3.04
CA PHE A 159 -5.64 1.27 -4.16
C PHE A 159 -4.73 2.48 -4.04
N GLY A 160 -4.49 2.95 -2.81
CA GLY A 160 -3.48 3.97 -2.54
C GLY A 160 -2.12 3.53 -3.05
N PHE A 161 -1.72 2.31 -2.67
CA PHE A 161 -0.44 1.72 -3.06
C PHE A 161 -0.30 1.51 -4.57
N ILE A 162 -1.33 1.00 -5.25
CA ILE A 162 -1.31 0.79 -6.71
C ILE A 162 -1.29 2.13 -7.45
N ALA A 163 -2.16 3.07 -7.07
CA ALA A 163 -2.30 4.33 -7.78
C ALA A 163 -1.13 5.28 -7.54
N ARG A 164 -0.60 5.29 -6.31
CA ARG A 164 0.38 6.27 -5.83
C ARG A 164 1.44 5.59 -4.96
N PRO A 165 2.27 4.69 -5.53
CA PRO A 165 3.39 4.09 -4.82
C PRO A 165 4.44 5.14 -4.42
N ASP A 166 4.37 6.36 -4.95
CA ASP A 166 5.15 7.51 -4.48
C ASP A 166 4.74 8.02 -3.08
N ARG A 167 3.57 7.60 -2.55
CA ARG A 167 3.01 8.15 -1.30
C ARG A 167 2.45 7.11 -0.35
N HIS A 168 1.82 6.07 -0.87
CA HIS A 168 1.02 5.15 -0.08
C HIS A 168 1.67 3.79 0.00
N LEU A 169 1.72 3.24 1.21
CA LEU A 169 2.16 1.87 1.48
C LEU A 169 0.94 0.94 1.57
N PHE A 170 1.08 -0.28 1.06
CA PHE A 170 0.10 -1.35 1.26
C PHE A 170 0.35 -2.07 2.58
N PHE A 171 -0.69 -2.20 3.40
CA PHE A 171 -0.56 -2.78 4.73
C PHE A 171 -1.09 -4.21 4.78
N LYS A 172 -0.17 -5.17 4.99
CA LYS A 172 -0.48 -6.57 5.32
C LYS A 172 -0.18 -6.81 6.80
N PRO A 173 -1.18 -6.76 7.70
CA PRO A 173 -0.95 -6.68 9.14
C PRO A 173 0.01 -7.72 9.72
N ARG A 174 -0.13 -9.01 9.34
CA ARG A 174 0.71 -10.10 9.86
C ARG A 174 2.19 -9.92 9.49
N ALA A 175 2.48 -9.82 8.20
CA ALA A 175 3.85 -9.71 7.70
C ALA A 175 4.49 -8.38 8.15
N THR A 176 3.78 -7.27 8.01
CA THR A 176 4.31 -5.94 8.35
C THR A 176 4.58 -5.79 9.85
N ARG A 177 3.75 -6.35 10.73
CA ARG A 177 4.03 -6.34 12.18
C ARG A 177 5.25 -7.18 12.54
N LYS A 178 5.40 -8.36 11.93
CA LYS A 178 6.60 -9.20 12.12
C LYS A 178 7.85 -8.46 11.63
N ALA A 179 7.77 -7.81 10.46
CA ALA A 179 8.85 -6.99 9.93
C ALA A 179 9.23 -5.84 10.87
N ALA A 180 8.25 -5.09 11.37
CA ALA A 180 8.49 -4.00 12.32
C ALA A 180 9.16 -4.51 13.61
N HIS A 181 8.66 -5.61 14.16
CA HIS A 181 9.25 -6.23 15.36
C HIS A 181 10.71 -6.66 15.13
N LEU A 182 11.00 -7.37 14.04
CA LEU A 182 12.37 -7.79 13.69
C LEU A 182 13.30 -6.61 13.45
N TYR A 183 12.78 -5.54 12.85
CA TYR A 183 13.53 -4.32 12.59
C TYR A 183 13.76 -3.48 13.86
N GLY A 184 13.04 -3.76 14.95
CA GLY A 184 13.10 -3.01 16.20
C GLY A 184 12.20 -1.77 16.23
N TYR A 185 11.19 -1.69 15.37
CA TYR A 185 10.19 -0.62 15.38
C TYR A 185 8.91 -1.06 16.10
N ALA A 186 8.48 -0.28 17.11
CA ALA A 186 7.23 -0.51 17.83
C ALA A 186 6.03 -0.02 17.01
N LEU A 187 5.62 -0.82 16.01
CA LEU A 187 4.45 -0.53 15.18
C LEU A 187 3.17 -0.85 15.96
N ASP A 188 2.37 0.17 16.24
CA ASP A 188 1.07 -0.04 16.86
C ASP A 188 0.08 -0.68 15.88
N TYR A 189 -0.82 -1.51 16.40
CA TYR A 189 -1.80 -2.21 15.58
C TYR A 189 -3.18 -2.22 16.22
N ASP A 190 -4.15 -1.71 15.47
CA ASP A 190 -5.57 -1.94 15.70
C ASP A 190 -6.15 -2.76 14.54
N THR A 191 -7.08 -3.67 14.84
CA THR A 191 -7.75 -4.46 13.79
C THR A 191 -8.60 -3.59 12.86
N GLN A 192 -9.15 -2.48 13.35
CA GLN A 192 -9.91 -1.55 12.54
C GLN A 192 -8.98 -0.50 11.91
N PRO A 193 -9.09 -0.25 10.58
CA PRO A 193 -8.36 0.84 9.94
C PRO A 193 -8.66 2.20 10.57
N ALA A 194 -7.61 2.98 10.80
CA ALA A 194 -7.68 4.34 11.32
C ALA A 194 -6.49 5.17 10.82
N TRP A 195 -6.68 6.49 10.65
CA TRP A 195 -5.62 7.36 10.15
C TRP A 195 -4.35 7.33 11.01
N SER A 196 -4.47 7.39 12.34
CA SER A 196 -3.33 7.40 13.26
C SER A 196 -2.39 6.21 13.04
N ARG A 197 -2.95 5.01 12.86
CA ARG A 197 -2.19 3.77 12.60
C ARG A 197 -1.60 3.75 11.20
N TYR A 198 -2.32 4.28 10.21
CA TYR A 198 -1.77 4.39 8.86
C TYR A 198 -0.62 5.39 8.80
N GLN A 199 -0.70 6.49 9.53
CA GLN A 199 0.37 7.47 9.65
C GLN A 199 1.60 6.89 10.35
N ASP A 200 1.43 6.08 11.41
CA ASP A 200 2.53 5.36 12.07
C ASP A 200 3.22 4.40 11.09
N LEU A 201 2.44 3.66 10.28
CA LEU A 201 2.98 2.81 9.22
C LEU A 201 3.78 3.60 8.16
N LEU A 202 3.30 4.76 7.73
CA LEU A 202 4.02 5.62 6.78
C LEU A 202 5.30 6.20 7.41
N THR A 203 5.29 6.45 8.72
CA THR A 203 6.46 6.86 9.49
C THR A 203 7.50 5.74 9.52
N PHE A 204 7.06 4.50 9.78
CA PHE A 204 7.94 3.32 9.71
C PHE A 204 8.57 3.17 8.31
N ALA A 205 7.80 3.34 7.24
CA ALA A 205 8.33 3.31 5.88
C ALA A 205 9.38 4.42 5.63
N ALA A 206 9.19 5.61 6.19
CA ALA A 206 10.16 6.70 6.11
C ALA A 206 11.48 6.37 6.84
N VAL A 207 11.38 5.74 8.02
CA VAL A 207 12.54 5.25 8.79
C VAL A 207 13.31 4.21 7.98
N LEU A 208 12.60 3.21 7.41
CA LEU A 208 13.22 2.18 6.56
C LEU A 208 13.94 2.81 5.37
N ARG A 209 13.28 3.70 4.62
CA ARG A 209 13.89 4.36 3.46
C ARG A 209 15.20 5.06 3.82
N ARG A 210 15.18 5.85 4.90
CA ARG A 210 16.37 6.60 5.34
C ARG A 210 17.54 5.69 5.71
N ASP A 211 17.26 4.53 6.29
CA ASP A 211 18.28 3.55 6.64
C ASP A 211 18.79 2.77 5.42
N LEU A 212 17.87 2.27 4.59
CA LEU A 212 18.19 1.46 3.42
C LEU A 212 18.96 2.24 2.36
N ASP A 213 18.57 3.50 2.09
CA ASP A 213 19.20 4.34 1.07
C ASP A 213 20.69 4.65 1.35
N ARG A 214 21.19 4.37 2.56
CA ARG A 214 22.62 4.51 2.91
C ARG A 214 23.50 3.42 2.33
N LYS A 215 22.92 2.31 1.88
CA LYS A 215 23.64 1.14 1.39
C LYS A 215 23.48 1.00 -0.13
N PRO A 216 24.56 0.79 -0.89
CA PRO A 216 24.48 0.46 -2.31
C PRO A 216 23.57 -0.76 -2.56
N GLY A 217 22.79 -0.72 -3.65
CA GLY A 217 21.77 -1.74 -3.97
C GLY A 217 20.46 -1.61 -3.18
N PHE A 218 20.39 -0.79 -2.13
CA PHE A 218 19.19 -0.64 -1.28
C PHE A 218 18.47 0.70 -1.44
N LYS A 219 18.74 1.44 -2.51
CA LYS A 219 18.06 2.70 -2.78
C LYS A 219 16.63 2.46 -3.24
N ALA A 220 15.66 2.66 -2.35
CA ALA A 220 14.26 2.39 -2.66
C ALA A 220 13.71 3.38 -3.69
N ARG A 221 13.12 2.90 -4.78
CA ARG A 221 12.48 3.76 -5.81
C ARG A 221 11.21 4.41 -5.26
N ASP A 222 10.40 3.64 -4.56
CA ASP A 222 9.04 3.99 -4.16
C ASP A 222 8.58 3.10 -2.98
N MET A 223 7.29 3.15 -2.64
CA MET A 223 6.71 2.31 -1.60
C MET A 223 6.64 0.83 -1.98
N ILE A 224 6.77 0.46 -3.27
CA ILE A 224 6.82 -0.94 -3.68
C ILE A 224 8.06 -1.59 -3.11
N ASP A 225 9.23 -0.95 -3.25
CA ASP A 225 10.48 -1.49 -2.69
C ASP A 225 10.43 -1.63 -1.17
N LEU A 226 9.87 -0.63 -0.47
CA LEU A 226 9.73 -0.68 0.99
C LEU A 226 8.73 -1.73 1.45
N GLN A 227 7.60 -1.88 0.75
CA GLN A 227 6.61 -2.89 1.06
C GLN A 227 7.17 -4.30 0.84
N SER A 228 7.88 -4.52 -0.27
CA SER A 228 8.54 -5.80 -0.55
C SER A 228 9.63 -6.12 0.46
N PHE A 229 10.43 -5.12 0.88
CA PHE A 229 11.39 -5.32 1.96
C PHE A 229 10.71 -5.81 3.24
N MET A 230 9.62 -5.16 3.68
CA MET A 230 8.84 -5.62 4.83
C MET A 230 8.24 -7.02 4.62
N TRP A 231 7.79 -7.32 3.40
CA TRP A 231 7.24 -8.63 3.05
C TRP A 231 8.26 -9.75 3.26
N VAL A 232 9.48 -9.61 2.72
CA VAL A 232 10.58 -10.57 2.88
C VAL A 232 10.92 -10.83 4.35
N GLN A 233 10.81 -9.82 5.22
CA GLN A 233 11.06 -10.02 6.65
C GLN A 233 9.97 -10.89 7.31
N GLY A 234 8.71 -10.65 6.96
CA GLY A 234 7.57 -11.12 7.73
C GLY A 234 6.71 -12.22 7.09
N ALA A 235 6.86 -12.49 5.80
CA ALA A 235 6.03 -13.47 5.10
C ALA A 235 6.53 -14.92 5.32
N PRO A 236 5.62 -15.91 5.35
CA PRO A 236 5.98 -17.32 5.59
C PRO A 236 6.89 -17.92 4.52
N GLU A 237 6.76 -17.50 3.26
CA GLU A 237 7.59 -17.99 2.15
C GLU A 237 9.08 -17.60 2.25
N TYR A 238 9.42 -16.68 3.16
CA TYR A 238 10.78 -16.27 3.48
C TYR A 238 11.18 -16.66 4.92
N GLU A 239 10.48 -17.63 5.52
CA GLU A 239 10.98 -18.31 6.72
C GLU A 239 12.09 -19.29 6.32
N PRO A 240 13.23 -19.30 7.02
CA PRO A 240 14.34 -20.23 6.75
C PRO A 240 13.99 -21.69 7.06
#